data_AF-A0A344WD51-F1
#
_entry.id   AF-A0A344WD51-F1
#
_cell.length_a   1.000
_cell.length_b   1.000
_cell.length_c   1.000
_cell.angle_alpha   90.00
_cell.angle_beta   90.00
_cell.angle_gamma   90.00
#
_symmetry.space_group_name_H-M   'P 1'
#
loop_
_entity.id
_entity.type
_entity.pdbx_description
1 polymer ?
#
loop_
_entity_poly.entity_id
_entity_poly.type
_entity_poly.pdbx_seq_one_letter_code
_entity_poly.pdbx_strand_id
1 'polypeptide(L)'
;MSNDTTPPVRDTSGRFVKTAAEKVNAMSRTPDDGIHPMSRVLFGWTEKKGIGGIIFWGMAALSIILVLLDLIVPRHEKIGIANAVGFYALWGFAAFSFVVLMGWPLGKLLRRDENYYGDLSGPPADIDPAIADRLNAGEPKAFEGEE
;
A
#
# COMPACT_ATOMS: atom_id res chain seq x y z
N MET A 1 5.37 15.94 -33.18
CA MET A 1 5.21 16.00 -31.71
C MET A 1 5.86 17.30 -31.25
N SER A 2 5.06 18.31 -30.89
CA SER A 2 5.54 19.60 -30.41
C SER A 2 5.82 19.51 -28.91
N ASN A 3 7.11 19.58 -28.53
CA ASN A 3 7.52 19.64 -27.13
C ASN A 3 7.30 21.06 -26.61
N ASP A 4 6.12 21.32 -26.04
CA ASP A 4 5.81 22.55 -25.31
C ASP A 4 6.45 22.49 -23.92
N THR A 5 7.65 23.07 -23.80
CA THR A 5 8.45 23.20 -22.59
C THR A 5 8.10 24.47 -21.81
N THR A 6 6.81 24.75 -21.58
CA THR A 6 6.42 25.86 -20.69
C THR A 6 6.76 25.50 -19.23
N PRO A 7 7.62 26.27 -18.54
CA PRO A 7 8.02 25.97 -17.17
C PRO A 7 6.83 26.07 -16.20
N PRO A 8 6.78 25.24 -15.15
CA PRO A 8 5.68 25.26 -14.18
C PRO A 8 5.63 26.62 -13.49
N VAL A 9 4.64 27.43 -13.84
CA VAL A 9 4.38 28.72 -13.22
C VAL A 9 4.13 28.50 -11.72
N ARG A 10 4.79 29.29 -10.87
CA ARG A 10 4.56 29.34 -9.43
C ARG A 10 3.74 30.60 -9.13
N ASP A 11 2.82 30.53 -8.18
CA ASP A 11 2.15 31.73 -7.69
C ASP A 11 3.10 32.61 -6.84
N THR A 12 2.66 33.82 -6.50
CA THR A 12 3.44 34.77 -5.69
C THR A 12 3.81 34.23 -4.30
N SER A 13 3.11 33.19 -3.83
CA SER A 13 3.40 32.47 -2.58
C SER A 13 4.30 31.24 -2.76
N GLY A 14 4.83 31.00 -3.97
CA GLY A 14 5.75 29.90 -4.26
C GLY A 14 5.09 28.53 -4.42
N ARG A 15 3.75 28.45 -4.36
CA ARG A 15 2.97 27.23 -4.57
C ARG A 15 2.82 26.99 -6.08
N PHE A 16 2.94 25.73 -6.51
CA PHE A 16 2.63 25.35 -7.89
C PHE A 16 1.14 25.60 -8.15
N VAL A 17 0.80 26.36 -9.19
CA VAL A 17 -0.60 26.46 -9.65
C VAL A 17 -1.14 25.04 -9.89
N LYS A 18 -2.40 24.79 -9.52
CA LYS A 18 -3.02 23.45 -9.58
C LYS A 18 -2.75 22.73 -10.90
N THR A 19 -2.77 23.46 -12.02
CA THR A 19 -2.48 22.94 -13.36
C THR A 19 -1.05 22.43 -13.52
N ALA A 20 -0.05 23.11 -12.94
CA ALA A 20 1.35 22.65 -12.97
C ALA A 20 1.55 21.43 -12.06
N ALA A 21 0.94 21.42 -10.88
CA ALA A 21 0.98 20.27 -9.97
C ALA A 21 0.30 19.03 -10.58
N GLU A 22 -0.82 19.22 -11.29
CA GLU A 22 -1.55 18.16 -11.99
C GLU A 22 -0.76 17.61 -13.18
N LYS A 23 -0.06 18.48 -13.94
CA LYS A 23 0.82 18.08 -15.05
C LYS A 23 2.05 17.31 -14.55
N VAL A 24 2.65 17.71 -13.43
CA VAL A 24 3.76 16.97 -12.78
C VAL A 24 3.27 15.63 -12.24
N ASN A 25 2.09 15.58 -11.61
CA ASN A 25 1.48 14.32 -11.16
C ASN A 25 1.20 13.37 -12.35
N ALA A 26 0.72 13.90 -13.47
CA ALA A 26 0.52 13.14 -14.70
C ALA A 26 1.83 12.58 -15.27
N MET A 27 2.93 13.32 -15.16
CA MET A 27 4.26 12.90 -15.62
C MET A 27 4.89 11.83 -14.71
N SER A 28 4.51 11.79 -13.43
CA SER A 28 4.95 10.79 -12.45
C SER A 28 4.19 9.46 -12.50
N ARG A 29 3.08 9.37 -13.26
CA ARG A 29 2.44 8.08 -13.51
C ARG A 29 3.25 7.35 -14.57
N THR A 30 3.77 6.17 -14.25
CA THR A 30 4.38 5.27 -15.24
C THR A 30 3.39 5.08 -16.39
N PRO A 31 3.77 5.34 -17.66
CA PRO A 31 2.92 5.07 -18.80
C PRO A 31 2.46 3.61 -18.77
N ASP A 32 1.19 3.36 -19.06
CA ASP A 32 0.57 2.02 -19.07
C ASP A 32 1.28 0.99 -19.98
N ASP A 33 2.26 1.43 -20.79
CA ASP A 33 3.07 0.66 -21.72
C ASP A 33 4.05 -0.34 -21.05
N GLY A 34 4.29 -0.26 -19.74
CA GLY A 34 5.15 -1.20 -19.00
C GLY A 34 4.39 -2.28 -18.21
N ILE A 35 3.06 -2.28 -18.25
CA ILE A 35 2.24 -3.15 -17.40
C ILE A 35 2.02 -4.49 -18.12
N HIS A 36 2.52 -5.58 -17.53
CA HIS A 36 2.38 -6.92 -18.07
C HIS A 36 0.89 -7.24 -18.34
N PRO A 37 0.51 -7.76 -19.53
CA PRO A 37 -0.89 -7.90 -19.92
C PRO A 37 -1.73 -8.75 -18.94
N MET A 38 -1.12 -9.74 -18.27
CA MET A 38 -1.82 -10.49 -17.21
C MET A 38 -2.16 -9.66 -15.97
N SER A 39 -1.35 -8.67 -15.57
CA SER A 39 -1.68 -7.90 -14.37
C SER A 39 -2.89 -6.99 -14.63
N ARG A 40 -3.11 -6.53 -15.86
CA ARG A 40 -4.33 -5.80 -16.24
C ARG A 40 -5.58 -6.66 -16.14
N VAL A 41 -5.49 -7.95 -16.46
CA VAL A 41 -6.63 -8.87 -16.36
C VAL A 41 -6.92 -9.25 -14.91
N LEU A 42 -5.89 -9.54 -14.11
CA LEU A 42 -6.04 -9.98 -12.72
C LEU A 42 -6.35 -8.82 -11.76
N PHE A 43 -5.70 -7.66 -11.95
CA PHE A 43 -5.75 -6.53 -11.03
C PHE A 43 -6.44 -5.30 -11.59
N GLY A 44 -6.79 -5.26 -12.87
CA GLY A 44 -7.52 -4.12 -13.46
C GLY A 44 -8.88 -3.86 -12.82
N TRP A 45 -9.45 -4.83 -12.10
CA TRP A 45 -10.65 -4.58 -11.29
C TRP A 45 -10.33 -3.75 -10.04
N THR A 46 -9.16 -3.96 -9.41
CA THR A 46 -8.78 -3.37 -8.12
C THR A 46 -8.49 -1.88 -8.21
N GLU A 47 -8.19 -1.38 -9.42
CA GLU A 47 -7.94 0.04 -9.67
C GLU A 47 -9.23 0.85 -9.90
N LYS A 48 -10.39 0.19 -10.04
CA LYS A 48 -11.66 0.90 -10.29
C LYS A 48 -12.10 1.70 -9.05
N LYS A 49 -12.45 2.97 -9.28
CA LYS A 49 -13.06 3.84 -8.27
C LYS A 49 -14.35 3.20 -7.75
N GLY A 50 -14.34 2.77 -6.49
CA GLY A 50 -15.49 2.16 -5.83
C GLY A 50 -15.32 0.69 -5.41
N ILE A 51 -14.23 0.02 -5.80
CA ILE A 51 -14.00 -1.38 -5.40
C ILE A 51 -13.90 -1.54 -3.87
N GLY A 52 -13.32 -0.55 -3.17
CA GLY A 52 -13.26 -0.55 -1.72
C GLY A 52 -14.64 -0.60 -1.07
N GLY A 53 -15.63 0.10 -1.65
CA GLY A 53 -17.01 0.04 -1.20
C GLY A 53 -17.65 -1.32 -1.43
N ILE A 54 -17.37 -1.95 -2.58
CA ILE A 54 -17.87 -3.30 -2.91
C ILE A 54 -17.32 -4.34 -1.94
N ILE A 55 -16.00 -4.31 -1.66
CA ILE A 55 -15.37 -5.23 -0.70
C ILE A 55 -15.96 -5.02 0.70
N PHE A 56 -16.12 -3.77 1.12
CA PHE A 56 -16.73 -3.43 2.41
C PHE A 56 -18.16 -3.97 2.53
N TRP A 57 -19.02 -3.72 1.53
CA TRP A 57 -20.39 -4.23 1.52
C TRP A 57 -20.46 -5.75 1.41
N GLY A 58 -19.54 -6.37 0.66
CA GLY A 58 -19.42 -7.82 0.56
C GLY A 58 -19.07 -8.47 1.91
N MET A 59 -18.11 -7.91 2.63
CA MET A 59 -17.79 -8.34 4.00
C MET A 59 -18.96 -8.11 4.96
N ALA A 60 -19.61 -6.94 4.90
CA ALA A 60 -20.76 -6.65 5.76
C ALA A 60 -21.91 -7.63 5.52
N ALA A 61 -22.22 -7.94 4.25
CA ALA A 61 -23.22 -8.94 3.89
C ALA A 61 -22.86 -10.33 4.40
N LEU A 62 -21.59 -10.75 4.23
CA LEU A 62 -21.11 -12.03 4.76
C LEU A 62 -21.26 -12.11 6.28
N SER A 63 -20.92 -11.05 7.02
CA SER A 63 -21.14 -10.99 8.47
C SER A 63 -22.62 -11.13 8.85
N ILE A 64 -23.52 -10.45 8.16
CA ILE A 64 -24.97 -10.55 8.40
C ILE A 64 -25.46 -11.98 8.15
N ILE A 65 -25.01 -12.63 7.07
CA ILE A 65 -25.36 -14.02 6.76
C ILE A 65 -24.90 -14.97 7.88
N LEU A 66 -23.68 -14.79 8.40
CA LEU A 66 -23.18 -15.60 9.51
C LEU A 66 -24.01 -15.40 10.79
N VAL A 67 -24.44 -14.17 11.10
CA VAL A 67 -25.36 -13.89 12.22
C VAL A 67 -26.69 -14.60 12.02
N LEU A 68 -27.29 -14.53 10.82
CA LEU A 68 -28.56 -15.18 10.51
C LEU A 68 -28.46 -16.72 10.62
N LEU A 69 -27.36 -17.31 10.16
CA LEU A 69 -27.09 -18.73 10.33
C LEU A 69 -26.98 -19.14 11.80
N ASP A 70 -26.42 -18.26 12.65
CA ASP A 70 -26.35 -18.46 14.10
C ASP A 70 -27.74 -18.54 14.76
N LEU A 71 -28.75 -17.89 14.19
CA LEU A 71 -30.14 -17.96 14.66
C LEU A 71 -30.83 -19.29 14.31
N ILE A 72 -30.43 -19.90 13.19
CA ILE A 72 -31.08 -21.11 12.65
C ILE A 72 -30.45 -22.37 13.23
N VAL A 73 -29.18 -22.33 13.63
CA VAL A 73 -28.45 -23.48 14.16
C VAL A 73 -28.50 -23.46 15.69
N PRO A 74 -29.42 -24.22 16.34
CA PRO A 74 -29.44 -24.32 17.79
C PRO A 74 -28.17 -25.01 18.27
N ARG A 75 -27.32 -24.28 19.00
CA ARG A 75 -26.12 -24.83 19.63
C ARG A 75 -26.38 -25.06 21.11
N HIS A 76 -26.04 -26.26 21.58
CA HIS A 76 -26.14 -26.63 22.99
C HIS A 76 -24.76 -26.50 23.65
N GLU A 77 -24.38 -25.28 24.02
CA GLU A 77 -23.12 -25.08 24.72
C GLU A 77 -23.30 -25.08 26.24
N LYS A 78 -22.35 -25.69 26.95
CA LYS A 78 -22.45 -25.91 28.40
C LYS A 78 -22.11 -24.67 29.24
N ILE A 79 -21.66 -23.59 28.60
CA ILE A 79 -21.28 -22.33 29.24
C ILE A 79 -22.36 -21.29 28.92
N GLY A 80 -23.03 -20.75 29.95
CA GLY A 80 -24.22 -19.89 29.79
C GLY A 80 -23.99 -18.61 28.97
N ILE A 81 -22.77 -18.08 28.94
CA ILE A 81 -22.39 -16.89 28.15
C ILE A 81 -22.28 -17.22 26.65
N ALA A 82 -21.91 -18.45 26.32
CA ALA A 82 -21.66 -18.88 24.94
C ALA A 82 -22.96 -19.30 24.19
N ASN A 83 -24.08 -19.40 24.92
CA ASN A 83 -25.42 -19.53 24.32
C ASN A 83 -26.05 -18.18 23.95
N ALA A 84 -25.35 -17.05 24.17
CA ALA A 84 -25.87 -15.75 23.76
C ALA A 84 -25.95 -15.67 22.24
N VAL A 85 -27.12 -15.28 21.74
CA VAL A 85 -27.42 -15.17 20.32
C VAL A 85 -26.42 -14.24 19.64
N GLY A 86 -25.70 -14.74 18.62
CA GLY A 86 -24.76 -13.94 17.84
C GLY A 86 -23.38 -13.75 18.47
N PHE A 87 -23.08 -14.38 19.62
CA PHE A 87 -21.78 -14.25 20.30
C PHE A 87 -20.62 -14.61 19.37
N TYR A 88 -20.73 -15.74 18.66
CA TYR A 88 -19.69 -16.22 17.75
C TYR A 88 -19.51 -15.35 16.52
N ALA A 89 -20.60 -14.80 15.98
CA ALA A 89 -20.54 -13.91 14.84
C ALA A 89 -19.87 -12.58 15.20
N LEU A 90 -20.23 -12.00 16.36
CA LEU A 90 -19.60 -10.77 16.87
C LEU A 90 -18.13 -11.02 17.25
N TRP A 91 -17.84 -12.11 17.94
CA TRP A 91 -16.48 -12.45 18.35
C TRP A 91 -15.57 -12.76 17.16
N GLY A 92 -16.06 -13.53 16.19
CA GLY A 92 -15.33 -13.82 14.95
C GLY A 92 -15.09 -12.57 14.11
N PHE A 93 -16.10 -11.71 13.96
CA PHE A 93 -15.94 -10.42 13.28
C PHE A 93 -14.94 -9.50 13.98
N ALA A 94 -15.01 -9.42 15.32
CA ALA A 94 -14.08 -8.62 16.11
C ALA A 94 -12.64 -9.15 16.00
N ALA A 95 -12.44 -10.47 16.13
CA ALA A 95 -11.13 -11.09 15.98
C ALA A 95 -10.56 -10.89 14.56
N PHE A 96 -11.37 -11.08 13.51
CA PHE A 96 -10.94 -10.85 12.13
C PHE A 96 -10.59 -9.38 11.88
N SER A 97 -11.46 -8.45 12.30
CA SER A 97 -11.21 -7.01 12.17
C SER A 97 -9.95 -6.58 12.91
N PHE A 98 -9.72 -7.13 14.11
CA PHE A 98 -8.51 -6.89 14.88
C PHE A 98 -7.25 -7.31 14.09
N VAL A 99 -7.23 -8.52 13.52
CA VAL A 99 -6.10 -9.01 12.73
C VAL A 99 -5.84 -8.11 11.50
N VAL A 100 -6.89 -7.70 10.79
CA VAL A 100 -6.77 -6.80 9.63
C VAL A 100 -6.20 -5.44 10.03
N LEU A 101 -6.68 -4.86 11.13
CA LEU A 101 -6.19 -3.57 11.64
C LEU A 101 -4.76 -3.66 12.19
N MET A 102 -4.33 -4.83 12.66
CA MET A 102 -2.96 -5.09 13.11
C MET A 102 -1.93 -5.10 11.97
N GLY A 103 -2.34 -4.99 10.70
CA GLY A 103 -1.41 -4.89 9.57
C GLY A 103 -0.48 -3.67 9.65
N TRP A 104 -1.01 -2.47 9.99
CA TRP A 104 -0.22 -1.25 10.13
C TRP A 104 0.83 -1.31 11.27
N PRO A 105 0.46 -1.68 12.51
CA PRO A 105 1.44 -1.75 13.60
C PRO A 105 2.46 -2.86 13.39
N LEU A 106 2.07 -4.02 12.85
CA LEU A 106 3.01 -5.10 12.54
C LEU A 106 3.96 -4.69 11.41
N GLY A 107 3.44 -4.01 10.39
CA GLY A 107 4.26 -3.43 9.32
C GLY A 107 5.26 -2.42 9.87
N LYS A 108 4.85 -1.53 10.78
CA LYS A 108 5.78 -0.57 11.42
C LYS A 108 6.81 -1.26 12.31
N LEU A 109 6.45 -2.34 13.00
CA LEU A 109 7.36 -3.10 13.85
C LEU A 109 8.39 -3.89 13.04
N LEU A 110 7.98 -4.49 11.91
CA LEU A 110 8.85 -5.25 11.02
C LEU A 110 9.62 -4.34 10.05
N ARG A 111 9.17 -3.10 9.85
CA ARG A 111 9.86 -2.15 8.96
C ARG A 111 11.18 -1.78 9.59
N ARG A 112 12.24 -2.30 8.97
CA ARG A 112 13.62 -2.02 9.32
C ARG A 112 13.95 -0.55 9.05
N ASP A 113 14.99 -0.06 9.73
CA ASP A 113 15.45 1.32 9.54
C ASP A 113 15.81 1.57 8.08
N GLU A 114 15.50 2.78 7.61
CA GLU A 114 15.75 3.21 6.22
C GLU A 114 17.25 3.19 5.89
N ASN A 115 18.11 3.25 6.91
CA ASN A 115 19.57 3.24 6.78
C ASN A 115 20.21 1.86 7.04
N TYR A 116 19.43 0.79 7.22
CA TYR A 116 20.00 -0.51 7.59
C TYR A 116 20.99 -1.07 6.52
N TYR A 117 20.80 -0.75 5.24
CA TYR A 117 21.72 -1.14 4.17
C TYR A 117 22.80 -0.08 3.88
N GLY A 118 22.94 0.94 4.72
CA GLY A 118 23.80 2.10 4.49
C GLY A 118 23.08 3.23 3.73
N ASP A 119 23.74 4.39 3.66
CA ASP A 119 23.24 5.56 2.93
C ASP A 119 23.16 5.26 1.42
N LEU A 120 21.96 5.33 0.86
CA LEU A 120 21.71 5.15 -0.57
C LEU A 120 22.25 6.32 -1.43
N SER A 121 22.88 7.32 -0.82
CA SER A 121 23.43 8.50 -1.50
C SER A 121 24.71 8.22 -2.31
N GLY A 122 25.25 7.00 -2.29
CA GLY A 122 26.43 6.60 -3.08
C GLY A 122 26.14 5.45 -4.06
N PRO A 123 27.00 5.24 -5.07
CA PRO A 123 26.95 4.04 -5.90
C PRO A 123 27.05 2.80 -5.01
N PRO A 124 26.25 1.75 -5.26
CA PRO A 124 26.37 0.49 -4.55
C PRO A 124 27.84 0.03 -4.52
N ALA A 125 28.31 -0.39 -3.33
CA ALA A 125 29.71 -0.72 -3.10
C ALA A 125 30.22 -1.88 -3.97
N ASP A 126 29.33 -2.62 -4.61
CA ASP A 126 29.57 -3.74 -5.52
C ASP A 126 29.66 -3.34 -7.00
N ILE A 127 29.46 -2.07 -7.36
CA ILE A 127 29.64 -1.59 -8.74
C ILE A 127 31.13 -1.44 -9.04
N ASP A 128 31.58 -2.04 -10.15
CA ASP A 128 32.92 -1.84 -10.69
C ASP A 128 33.23 -0.34 -10.84
N PRO A 129 34.33 0.18 -10.27
CA PRO A 129 34.66 1.60 -10.30
C PRO A 129 34.74 2.18 -11.71
N ALA A 130 35.14 1.39 -12.71
CA ALA A 130 35.15 1.82 -14.10
C ALA A 130 33.72 2.05 -14.65
N ILE A 131 32.74 1.34 -14.09
CA ILE A 131 31.31 1.47 -14.41
C ILE A 131 30.68 2.67 -13.70
N ALA A 132 31.07 2.95 -12.47
CA ALA A 132 30.61 4.11 -11.72
C ALA A 132 31.12 5.44 -12.31
N ASP A 133 32.38 5.47 -12.77
CA ASP A 133 33.01 6.65 -13.33
C ASP A 133 32.40 7.05 -14.70
N ARG A 134 32.15 6.07 -15.58
CA ARG A 134 31.43 6.31 -16.85
C ARG A 134 29.99 6.81 -16.65
N LEU A 135 29.38 6.56 -15.50
CA LEU A 135 28.04 7.03 -15.11
C LEU A 135 28.10 8.32 -14.28
N ASN A 136 29.29 8.82 -13.96
CA ASN A 136 29.54 9.99 -13.11
C ASN A 136 28.81 9.90 -11.75
N ALA A 137 28.85 8.71 -11.15
CA ALA A 137 28.02 8.36 -10.00
C ALA A 137 28.60 8.81 -8.63
N GLY A 138 29.81 9.40 -8.61
CA GLY A 138 30.52 9.80 -7.39
C GLY A 138 31.31 8.65 -6.74
N GLU A 139 32.08 8.94 -5.68
CA GLU A 139 32.83 7.90 -4.96
C GLU A 139 31.93 7.12 -3.99
N PRO A 140 32.05 5.79 -3.92
CA PRO A 140 31.32 4.99 -2.94
C PRO A 140 31.76 5.35 -1.53
N LYS A 141 30.81 5.76 -0.68
CA LYS A 141 31.05 5.98 0.75
C LYS A 141 31.17 4.62 1.44
N ALA A 142 32.21 4.43 2.24
CA ALA A 142 32.39 3.21 3.02
C ALA A 142 31.22 3.03 4.01
N PHE A 143 30.79 1.79 4.20
CA PHE A 143 29.80 1.44 5.22
C PHE A 143 30.40 1.70 6.62
N GLU A 144 30.13 2.86 7.20
CA GLU A 144 30.32 3.11 8.63
C GLU A 144 29.14 2.48 9.37
N GLY A 145 29.25 1.18 9.65
CA GLY A 145 28.36 0.53 10.59
C GLY A 145 28.66 1.07 11.98
N GLU A 146 27.79 1.92 12.52
CA GLU A 146 27.81 2.20 13.95
C GLU A 146 27.29 0.95 14.68
N GLU A 147 28.15 0.37 15.52
CA GLU A 147 27.89 -0.84 16.33
C GLU A 147 26.77 -0.65 17.37
#